data_AF-A0A6N7GHP9-F1
#
_entry.id   AF-A0A6N7GHP9-F1
#
_cell.length_a   1.000
_cell.length_b   1.000
_cell.length_c   1.000
_cell.angle_alpha   90.00
_cell.angle_beta   90.00
_cell.angle_gamma   90.00
#
_symmetry.space_group_name_H-M   'P 1'
#
loop_
_entity.id
_entity.type
_entity.pdbx_description
1 polymer ?
#
loop_
_entity_poly.entity_id
_entity_poly.type
_entity_poly.pdbx_seq_one_letter_code
_entity_poly.pdbx_strand_id
1 'polypeptide(L)'
;MTFMRPLRFEVTMAGSAGGPKIPFDVREIFGQAKPPVLVTVNGFSYRSTVAVYGGEYYVPLKKANAEAAGVVGGEAVTVTVERDERPREVGVPAASQAPSTASAATSATTSL
;
A
#
# COMPACT_ATOMS: atom_id res chain seq x y z
N MET A 1 11.49 16.77 -1.77
CA MET A 1 11.00 15.42 -1.45
C MET A 1 9.86 15.57 -0.46
N THR A 2 8.63 15.61 -0.95
CA THR A 2 7.45 15.85 -0.12
C THR A 2 7.15 14.56 0.65
N PHE A 3 7.67 14.46 1.88
CA PHE A 3 7.15 13.50 2.84
C PHE A 3 5.69 13.87 3.10
N MET A 4 4.80 13.16 2.41
CA MET A 4 3.36 13.30 2.57
C MET A 4 3.03 12.94 4.02
N ARG A 5 2.37 13.87 4.73
CA ARG A 5 2.25 13.81 6.19
C ARG A 5 1.60 12.50 6.66
N PRO A 6 2.10 11.89 7.75
CA PRO A 6 1.43 10.76 8.38
C PRO A 6 -0.01 11.12 8.74
N LEU A 7 -0.96 10.31 8.29
CA LEU A 7 -2.37 10.47 8.61
C LEU A 7 -2.62 9.77 9.94
N ARG A 8 -2.63 10.56 11.01
CA ARG A 8 -3.03 10.10 12.35
C ARG A 8 -4.53 10.26 12.53
N PHE A 9 -5.19 9.21 12.98
CA PHE A 9 -6.59 9.25 13.37
C PHE A 9 -6.83 8.30 14.54
N GLU A 10 -7.85 8.62 15.32
CA GLU A 10 -8.29 7.77 16.42
C GLU A 10 -9.41 6.87 15.92
N VAL A 11 -9.34 5.58 16.25
CA VAL A 11 -10.33 4.60 15.83
C VAL A 11 -10.58 3.63 16.96
N THR A 12 -11.86 3.34 17.19
CA THR A 12 -12.28 2.32 18.15
C THR A 12 -12.16 0.95 17.50
N MET A 13 -11.31 0.09 18.07
CA MET A 13 -11.13 -1.26 17.55
C MET A 13 -12.29 -2.13 17.99
N ALA A 14 -13.04 -2.71 17.06
CA ALA A 14 -14.14 -3.62 17.41
C ALA A 14 -13.65 -4.94 18.06
N GLY A 15 -12.37 -5.25 17.92
CA GLY A 15 -11.73 -6.46 18.43
C GLY A 15 -10.29 -6.60 17.94
N SER A 16 -9.66 -7.74 18.24
CA SER A 16 -8.35 -8.11 17.69
C SER A 16 -8.42 -8.68 16.26
N ALA A 17 -9.63 -8.84 15.72
CA ALA A 17 -9.88 -9.33 14.37
C ALA A 17 -10.78 -8.35 13.60
N GLY A 18 -10.31 -7.88 12.45
CA GLY A 18 -11.06 -6.93 11.59
C GLY A 18 -10.60 -5.49 11.79
N GLY A 19 -9.37 -5.21 11.34
CA GLY A 19 -8.67 -3.95 11.61
C GLY A 19 -9.39 -2.66 11.21
N PRO A 20 -8.76 -1.52 11.50
CA PRO A 20 -9.46 -0.24 11.59
C PRO A 20 -10.06 0.19 10.25
N LYS A 21 -11.28 0.73 10.32
CA LYS A 21 -11.90 1.45 9.21
C LYS A 21 -11.16 2.77 9.02
N ILE A 22 -10.79 3.04 7.77
CA ILE A 22 -10.19 4.30 7.37
C ILE A 22 -11.32 5.31 7.11
N PRO A 23 -11.38 6.45 7.83
CA PRO A 23 -12.46 7.43 7.66
C PRO A 23 -12.28 8.37 6.46
N PHE A 24 -11.22 8.19 5.67
CA PHE A 24 -10.87 9.03 4.53
C PHE A 24 -10.80 8.24 3.23
N ASP A 25 -10.96 8.94 2.11
CA ASP A 25 -10.92 8.33 0.80
C ASP A 25 -9.48 8.09 0.36
N VAL A 26 -9.01 6.86 0.56
CA VAL A 26 -7.65 6.43 0.20
C VAL A 26 -7.39 6.64 -1.29
N ARG A 27 -8.41 6.50 -2.14
CA ARG A 27 -8.27 6.70 -3.58
C ARG A 27 -8.09 8.17 -3.96
N GLU A 28 -8.78 9.09 -3.30
CA GLU A 28 -8.56 10.53 -3.53
C GLU A 28 -7.20 10.99 -3.01
N ILE A 29 -6.76 10.45 -1.88
CA ILE A 29 -5.49 10.84 -1.25
C ILE A 29 -4.29 10.24 -1.98
N PHE A 30 -4.32 8.93 -2.25
CA PHE A 30 -3.17 8.18 -2.78
C PHE A 30 -3.26 7.86 -4.27
N GLY A 31 -4.40 8.12 -4.92
CA GLY A 31 -4.63 7.85 -6.34
C GLY A 31 -4.84 6.36 -6.67
N GLN A 32 -4.89 5.48 -5.67
CA GLN A 32 -5.02 4.03 -5.86
C GLN A 32 -6.03 3.45 -4.87
N ALA A 33 -6.79 2.43 -5.29
CA ALA A 33 -7.81 1.80 -4.45
C ALA A 33 -7.22 0.89 -3.35
N LYS A 34 -6.05 0.30 -3.59
CA LYS A 34 -5.37 -0.63 -2.68
C LYS A 34 -3.87 -0.32 -2.56
N PRO A 35 -3.47 0.85 -2.03
CA PRO A 35 -2.06 1.16 -1.85
C PRO A 35 -1.45 0.33 -0.70
N PRO A 36 -0.16 0.00 -0.80
CA PRO A 36 0.62 -0.44 0.35
C PRO A 36 0.76 0.71 1.34
N VAL A 37 0.53 0.42 2.62
CA VAL A 37 0.58 1.40 3.72
C VAL A 37 1.38 0.85 4.89
N LEU A 38 2.11 1.74 5.55
CA LEU A 38 2.73 1.50 6.84
C LEU A 38 1.75 1.97 7.91
N VAL A 39 1.38 1.09 8.83
CA VAL A 39 0.43 1.39 9.89
C VAL A 39 1.12 1.23 11.23
N THR A 40 1.03 2.27 12.05
CA THR A 40 1.62 2.32 13.39
C THR A 40 0.51 2.43 14.41
N VAL A 41 0.46 1.46 15.32
CA VAL A 41 -0.56 1.37 16.38
C VAL A 41 0.16 1.17 17.70
N ASN A 42 -0.07 2.06 18.67
CA ASN A 42 0.53 1.99 20.01
C ASN A 42 2.06 1.81 20.00
N GLY A 43 2.75 2.41 19.02
CA GLY A 43 4.20 2.29 18.82
C GLY A 43 4.65 1.07 18.00
N PHE A 44 3.76 0.11 17.72
CA PHE A 44 4.06 -1.03 16.84
C PHE A 44 3.75 -0.70 15.38
N SER A 45 4.79 -0.72 14.54
CA SER A 45 4.69 -0.40 13.11
C SER A 45 4.66 -1.66 12.26
N TYR A 46 3.68 -1.81 11.37
CA TYR A 46 3.58 -2.95 10.46
C TYR A 46 3.18 -2.52 9.05
N ARG A 47 3.70 -3.22 8.03
CA ARG A 47 3.30 -3.02 6.63
C ARG A 47 2.04 -3.81 6.34
N SER A 48 1.03 -3.14 5.79
CA SER A 48 -0.21 -3.76 5.36
C SER A 48 -0.68 -3.18 4.03
N THR A 49 -1.73 -3.74 3.45
CA THR A 49 -2.32 -3.24 2.21
C THR A 49 -3.76 -2.88 2.48
N VAL A 50 -4.19 -1.70 2.02
CA VAL A 50 -5.59 -1.30 2.16
C VAL A 50 -6.49 -2.28 1.41
N ALA A 51 -7.52 -2.76 2.09
CA ALA A 51 -8.60 -3.54 1.52
C ALA A 51 -9.82 -2.65 1.33
N VAL A 52 -10.58 -2.89 0.26
CA VAL A 52 -11.83 -2.17 -0.03
C VAL A 52 -12.98 -3.16 0.10
N TYR A 53 -13.94 -2.84 0.96
CA TYR A 53 -15.17 -3.60 1.14
C TYR A 53 -16.35 -2.63 1.03
N GLY A 54 -17.22 -2.82 0.02
CA GLY A 54 -18.45 -2.02 -0.11
C GLY A 54 -18.25 -0.52 -0.38
N GLY A 55 -17.08 -0.10 -0.84
CA GLY A 55 -16.73 1.33 -0.99
C GLY A 55 -16.06 1.93 0.24
N GLU A 56 -15.93 1.17 1.32
CA GLU A 56 -15.18 1.56 2.51
C GLU A 56 -13.77 0.95 2.50
N TYR A 57 -12.81 1.70 3.02
CA TYR A 57 -11.42 1.29 3.11
C TYR A 57 -11.10 0.77 4.51
N TYR A 58 -10.45 -0.39 4.57
CA TYR A 58 -10.05 -1.04 5.81
C TYR A 58 -8.59 -1.45 5.74
N VAL A 59 -7.89 -1.36 6.87
CA VAL A 59 -6.58 -1.98 7.02
C VAL A 59 -6.78 -3.34 7.69
N PRO A 60 -6.43 -4.46 7.03
CA PRO A 60 -6.47 -5.76 7.68
C PRO A 60 -5.39 -5.79 8.78
N LEU A 61 -5.86 -5.76 10.03
CA LEU A 61 -5.06 -6.04 11.22
C LEU A 61 -5.28 -7.51 11.59
N LYS A 62 -4.22 -8.31 11.49
CA LYS A 62 -4.23 -9.70 11.95
C LYS A 62 -4.18 -9.73 13.47
N LYS A 63 -4.82 -10.74 14.08
CA LYS A 63 -4.81 -10.97 15.52
C LYS A 63 -3.39 -10.93 16.11
N ALA A 64 -2.42 -11.62 15.48
CA ALA A 64 -1.03 -11.62 15.92
C ALA A 64 -0.39 -10.22 15.96
N ASN A 65 -0.72 -9.34 14.99
CA ASN A 65 -0.21 -7.97 14.96
C ASN A 65 -0.95 -7.09 15.97
N ALA A 66 -2.25 -7.30 16.17
CA ALA A 66 -3.04 -6.61 17.19
C ALA A 66 -2.53 -6.93 18.60
N GLU A 67 -2.26 -8.21 18.87
CA GLU A 67 -1.69 -8.68 20.14
C GLU A 67 -0.28 -8.13 20.36
N ALA A 68 0.57 -8.12 19.33
CA ALA A 68 1.90 -7.52 19.40
C ALA A 68 1.86 -5.99 19.61
N ALA A 69 0.83 -5.33 19.07
CA ALA A 69 0.59 -3.91 19.27
C ALA A 69 -0.18 -3.58 20.57
N GLY A 70 -0.58 -4.59 21.36
CA GLY A 70 -1.35 -4.39 22.58
C GLY A 70 -2.75 -3.80 22.34
N VAL A 71 -3.35 -4.06 21.18
CA VAL A 71 -4.69 -3.55 20.84
C VAL A 71 -5.76 -4.39 21.55
N VAL A 72 -6.54 -3.73 22.40
CA VAL A 72 -7.68 -4.32 23.09
C VAL A 72 -8.98 -3.93 22.36
N GLY A 73 -9.85 -4.91 22.11
CA GLY A 73 -11.17 -4.65 21.54
C GLY A 73 -12.03 -3.79 22.46
N GLY A 74 -12.69 -2.79 21.90
CA GLY A 74 -13.51 -1.82 22.61
C GLY A 74 -12.78 -0.54 23.03
N GLU A 75 -11.46 -0.45 22.79
CA GLU A 75 -10.67 0.74 23.11
C GLU A 75 -10.46 1.63 21.88
N ALA A 76 -10.41 2.95 22.11
CA ALA A 76 -9.98 3.93 21.13
C ALA A 76 -8.45 3.95 21.08
N VAL A 77 -7.88 3.57 19.93
CA VAL A 77 -6.44 3.56 19.72
C VAL A 77 -6.06 4.60 18.67
N THR A 78 -4.91 5.25 18.88
CA THR A 78 -4.34 6.13 17.86
C THR A 78 -3.65 5.30 16.81
N VAL A 79 -4.14 5.40 15.57
CA VAL A 79 -3.58 4.73 14.41
C VAL A 79 -2.96 5.78 13.50
N THR A 80 -1.69 5.57 13.17
CA THR A 80 -1.00 6.38 12.18
C THR A 80 -0.85 5.56 10.91
N VAL A 81 -1.30 6.12 9.79
CA VAL A 81 -1.18 5.50 8.48
C VAL A 81 -0.31 6.36 7.59
N GLU A 82 0.70 5.75 7.00
CA GLU A 82 1.57 6.34 5.99
C GLU A 82 1.53 5.53 4.71
N ARG A 83 1.66 6.21 3.56
CA ARG A 83 1.86 5.51 2.30
C ARG A 83 3.21 4.83 2.31
N ASP A 84 3.24 3.53 2.11
CA ASP A 84 4.48 2.82 1.91
C ASP A 84 4.83 2.83 0.43
N GLU A 85 5.37 3.95 -0.04
CA GLU A 85 5.87 4.13 -1.40
C GLU A 85 7.27 3.54 -1.60
N ARG A 86 7.73 2.65 -0.70
CA ARG A 86 8.97 1.90 -0.92
C ARG A 86 8.87 1.21 -2.29
N PRO A 87 9.79 1.50 -3.22
CA PRO A 87 9.75 0.89 -4.53
C PRO A 87 9.90 -0.62 -4.34
N ARG A 88 8.92 -1.39 -4.80
CA ARG A 88 9.29 -2.72 -5.27
C ARG A 88 10.14 -2.44 -6.51
N GLU A 89 11.39 -2.90 -6.51
CA GLU A 89 11.98 -3.35 -7.77
C GLU A 89 11.00 -4.39 -8.30
N VAL A 90 10.10 -3.94 -9.17
CA VAL A 90 9.36 -4.84 -10.02
C VAL A 90 10.45 -5.41 -10.90
N GLY A 91 10.94 -6.60 -10.57
CA GLY A 91 11.46 -7.50 -11.59
C GLY A 91 10.29 -7.74 -12.53
N VAL A 92 10.05 -6.79 -13.44
CA VAL A 92 9.16 -6.93 -14.57
C VAL A 92 9.72 -8.15 -15.28
N PRO A 93 9.05 -9.31 -15.31
CA PRO A 93 9.45 -10.31 -16.25
C PRO A 93 9.35 -9.63 -17.61
N ALA A 94 10.49 -9.44 -18.28
CA ALA A 94 10.57 -8.85 -19.61
C ALA A 94 9.84 -9.78 -20.58
N ALA A 95 8.52 -9.73 -20.56
CA ALA A 95 7.62 -10.52 -21.36
C ALA A 95 6.48 -9.60 -21.78
N SER A 96 6.82 -8.62 -22.62
CA SER A 96 6.06 -8.32 -23.84
C SER A 96 6.69 -7.10 -24.53
N GLN A 97 7.61 -7.34 -25.46
CA GLN A 97 7.79 -6.46 -26.62
C GLN A 97 7.66 -7.30 -27.88
N ALA A 98 6.42 -7.63 -28.21
CA ALA A 98 5.98 -7.77 -29.58
C ALA A 98 4.51 -7.32 -29.57
N PRO A 99 4.02 -6.53 -30.53
CA PRO A 99 4.43 -6.55 -31.94
C PRO A 99 4.62 -5.15 -32.54
N SER A 100 5.40 -5.01 -33.62
CA SER A 100 4.99 -4.17 -34.76
C SER A 100 5.91 -4.37 -35.96
N THR A 101 5.24 -4.74 -37.04
CA THR A 101 5.68 -4.83 -38.42
C THR A 101 6.17 -3.49 -38.95
N ALA A 102 7.27 -3.49 -39.73
CA ALA A 102 7.34 -2.98 -41.10
C ALA A 102 8.77 -2.54 -41.48
N SER A 103 9.34 -3.29 -42.42
CA SER A 103 10.01 -2.84 -43.64
C SER A 103 11.24 -1.90 -43.59
N ALA A 104 12.30 -2.45 -44.18
CA ALA A 104 13.20 -1.86 -45.18
C ALA A 104 14.60 -1.38 -44.76
N ALA A 105 15.55 -1.99 -45.49
CA ALA A 105 16.69 -1.36 -46.17
C ALA A 105 18.05 -1.27 -45.45
N THR A 106 18.94 -2.15 -45.94
CA THR A 106 20.25 -1.87 -46.58
C THR A 106 21.34 -1.07 -45.84
N SER A 107 22.54 -1.66 -45.89
CA SER A 107 23.92 -1.09 -45.91
C SER A 107 24.75 -1.58 -44.71
N ALA A 108 25.74 -2.47 -44.89
CA ALA A 108 27.10 -2.24 -45.39
C ALA A 108 27.98 -1.40 -44.43
N THR A 109 29.25 -1.85 -44.26
CA THR A 109 30.49 -1.05 -44.00
C THR A 109 31.30 -1.47 -42.75
N THR A 110 32.39 -2.21 -43.01
CA THR A 110 33.82 -1.92 -42.66
C THR A 110 34.33 -1.78 -41.22
N SER A 111 35.59 -2.25 -41.08
CA SER A 111 36.65 -2.01 -40.07
C SER A 111 36.70 -3.00 -38.89
N LEU A 112 37.85 -3.59 -38.53
CA LEU A 112 39.26 -3.35 -38.89
C LEU A 112 40.06 -4.66 -38.71
#